data_AF-A0A2J6GZL9-F1
#
_entry.id   AF-A0A2J6GZL9-F1
#
_cell.length_a   1.000
_cell.length_b   1.000
_cell.length_c   1.000
_cell.angle_alpha   90.00
_cell.angle_beta   90.00
_cell.angle_gamma   90.00
#
_symmetry.space_group_name_H-M   'P 1'
#
loop_
_entity.id
_entity.type
_entity.pdbx_description
1 polymer ?
#
loop_
_entity_poly.entity_id
_entity_poly.type
_entity_poly.pdbx_seq_one_letter_code
_entity_poly.pdbx_strand_id
1 'polypeptide(L)'
;MKVLFFADSHSNKADIMKVIEKSKKADLVVCLGDVTFFEHALDLILEDLDTIGKTVLMLPGNHEDEETLKEFCKKTKHVKYFHKDLMEIEGITFFSYGAGGFLIDDPEFDEVVVHFQRELVEAKKLILLTHQPPFNTTIDIVHGKNVGNMNIKDFIKDYKPLYALSGHLHEHFGKKDKIGDTIVLNPGPKGRIIKL
;
A
#
# COMPACT_ATOMS: atom_id res chain seq x y z
N MET A 1 1.13 -11.60 13.40
CA MET A 1 -0.03 -11.48 12.49
C MET A 1 0.32 -11.92 11.06
N LYS A 2 -0.61 -12.47 10.27
CA LYS A 2 -0.45 -12.67 8.82
C LYS A 2 -1.22 -11.59 8.06
N VAL A 3 -0.54 -10.83 7.21
CA VAL A 3 -1.17 -9.76 6.42
C VAL A 3 -1.05 -10.07 4.94
N LEU A 4 -2.16 -9.95 4.20
CA LEU A 4 -2.18 -10.04 2.75
C LEU A 4 -2.10 -8.64 2.15
N PHE A 5 -1.00 -8.35 1.46
CA PHE A 5 -0.82 -7.10 0.72
C PHE A 5 -1.06 -7.34 -0.77
N PHE A 6 -1.74 -6.43 -1.46
CA PHE A 6 -1.91 -6.44 -2.91
C PHE A 6 -2.01 -5.02 -3.45
N ALA A 7 -1.83 -4.83 -4.76
CA ALA A 7 -1.89 -3.54 -5.43
C ALA A 7 -2.24 -3.75 -6.91
N ASP A 8 -2.68 -2.71 -7.62
CA ASP A 8 -2.78 -2.72 -9.09
C ASP A 8 -3.69 -3.82 -9.65
N SER A 9 -4.82 -4.11 -9.00
CA SER A 9 -5.80 -5.05 -9.55
C SER A 9 -6.55 -4.48 -10.75
N HIS A 10 -6.65 -3.15 -10.89
CA HIS A 10 -7.23 -2.49 -12.08
C HIS A 10 -8.60 -3.06 -12.49
N SER A 11 -9.50 -3.25 -11.52
CA SER A 11 -10.83 -3.87 -11.71
C SER A 11 -10.80 -5.29 -12.29
N ASN A 12 -9.65 -5.98 -12.28
CA ASN A 12 -9.51 -7.35 -12.78
C ASN A 12 -10.16 -8.34 -11.80
N LYS A 13 -11.36 -8.79 -12.15
CA LYS A 13 -12.14 -9.72 -11.33
C LYS A 13 -11.39 -11.01 -11.00
N ALA A 14 -10.59 -11.55 -11.92
CA ALA A 14 -9.85 -12.78 -11.67
C ALA A 14 -8.74 -12.61 -10.62
N ASP A 15 -8.17 -11.42 -10.51
CA ASP A 15 -7.18 -11.12 -9.48
C ASP A 15 -7.83 -10.77 -8.14
N ILE A 16 -8.94 -10.04 -8.12
CA ILE A 16 -9.76 -9.83 -6.90
C ILE A 16 -10.20 -11.17 -6.30
N MET A 17 -10.70 -12.11 -7.11
CA MET A 17 -11.08 -13.44 -6.61
C MET A 17 -9.89 -14.21 -6.01
N LYS A 18 -8.66 -14.02 -6.52
CA LYS A 18 -7.46 -14.62 -5.92
C LYS A 18 -7.10 -13.96 -4.60
N VAL A 19 -7.30 -12.65 -4.47
CA VAL A 19 -7.13 -11.91 -3.21
C VAL A 19 -8.12 -12.44 -2.17
N ILE A 20 -9.40 -12.56 -2.52
CA ILE A 20 -10.45 -13.13 -1.65
C ILE A 20 -10.10 -14.57 -1.24
N GLU A 21 -9.63 -15.41 -2.16
CA GLU A 21 -9.25 -16.78 -1.81
C GLU A 21 -8.05 -16.81 -0.86
N LYS A 22 -7.02 -15.98 -1.10
CA LYS A 22 -5.83 -15.90 -0.24
C LYS A 22 -6.13 -15.28 1.13
N SER A 23 -7.09 -14.36 1.23
CA SER A 23 -7.44 -13.68 2.48
C SER A 23 -7.96 -14.64 3.55
N LYS A 24 -8.46 -15.82 3.15
CA LYS A 24 -8.80 -16.92 4.08
C LYS A 24 -7.63 -17.30 5.00
N LYS A 25 -6.38 -17.12 4.55
CA LYS A 25 -5.15 -17.45 5.28
C LYS A 25 -4.49 -16.23 5.96
N ALA A 26 -5.08 -15.05 5.87
CA ALA A 26 -4.58 -13.81 6.45
C ALA A 26 -5.54 -13.29 7.55
N ASP A 27 -5.00 -12.52 8.48
CA ASP A 27 -5.74 -11.89 9.57
C ASP A 27 -6.19 -10.47 9.16
N LEU A 28 -5.40 -9.82 8.30
CA LEU A 28 -5.62 -8.48 7.75
C LEU A 28 -5.36 -8.49 6.24
N VAL A 29 -6.10 -7.67 5.49
CA VAL A 29 -5.85 -7.42 4.05
C VAL A 29 -5.55 -5.95 3.85
N VAL A 30 -4.59 -5.63 2.98
CA VAL A 30 -4.19 -4.25 2.67
C VAL A 30 -4.01 -4.08 1.16
N CYS A 31 -4.71 -3.11 0.59
CA CYS A 31 -4.60 -2.70 -0.81
C CYS A 31 -3.72 -1.43 -0.91
N LEU A 32 -2.68 -1.47 -1.74
CA LEU A 32 -1.71 -0.39 -1.95
C LEU A 32 -2.06 0.52 -3.14
N GLY A 33 -3.35 0.68 -3.44
CA GLY A 33 -3.83 1.51 -4.54
C GLY A 33 -4.00 0.79 -5.87
N ASP A 34 -4.59 1.51 -6.82
CA ASP A 34 -4.94 1.06 -8.17
C ASP A 34 -5.81 -0.21 -8.13
N VAL A 35 -6.78 -0.20 -7.23
CA VAL A 35 -7.75 -1.29 -7.12
C VAL A 35 -8.66 -1.32 -8.35
N THR A 36 -8.90 -0.15 -8.93
CA THR A 36 -9.72 0.09 -10.12
C THR A 36 -8.94 0.81 -11.22
N PHE A 37 -9.47 0.77 -12.44
CA PHE A 37 -9.01 1.60 -13.53
C PHE A 37 -9.92 2.83 -13.65
N PHE A 38 -9.45 4.00 -13.20
CA PHE A 38 -10.22 5.25 -13.16
C PHE A 38 -11.61 5.08 -12.51
N GLU A 39 -11.63 4.44 -11.34
CA GLU A 39 -12.82 4.23 -10.50
C GLU A 39 -13.93 3.39 -11.15
N HIS A 40 -13.66 2.80 -12.31
CA HIS A 40 -14.65 2.01 -13.02
C HIS A 40 -15.04 0.78 -12.18
N ALA A 41 -16.32 0.73 -11.82
CA ALA A 41 -16.93 -0.30 -10.96
C ALA A 41 -16.33 -0.38 -9.54
N LEU A 42 -15.85 0.74 -9.00
CA LEU A 42 -15.29 0.81 -7.65
C LEU A 42 -16.26 0.24 -6.61
N ASP A 43 -17.54 0.59 -6.68
CA ASP A 43 -18.60 0.04 -5.83
C ASP A 43 -18.64 -1.49 -5.82
N LEU A 44 -18.71 -2.11 -6.99
CA LEU A 44 -18.77 -3.57 -7.13
C LEU A 44 -17.50 -4.25 -6.62
N ILE A 45 -16.33 -3.64 -6.86
CA ILE A 45 -15.05 -4.16 -6.38
C ILE A 45 -14.97 -4.07 -4.85
N LEU A 46 -15.42 -2.96 -4.25
CA LEU A 46 -15.44 -2.83 -2.80
C LEU A 46 -16.47 -3.76 -2.16
N GLU A 47 -17.62 -3.99 -2.79
CA GLU A 47 -18.59 -5.01 -2.37
C GLU A 47 -17.98 -6.41 -2.37
N ASP A 48 -17.29 -6.79 -3.47
CA ASP A 48 -16.57 -8.07 -3.57
C ASP A 48 -15.52 -8.21 -2.44
N LEU A 49 -14.74 -7.15 -2.17
CA LEU A 49 -13.75 -7.14 -1.08
C LEU A 49 -14.40 -7.17 0.31
N ASP A 50 -15.58 -6.56 0.48
CA ASP A 50 -16.31 -6.56 1.75
C ASP A 50 -16.77 -7.97 2.15
N THR A 51 -16.97 -8.87 1.18
CA THR A 51 -17.31 -10.28 1.42
C THR A 51 -16.22 -11.07 2.13
N ILE A 52 -14.98 -10.55 2.18
CA ILE A 52 -13.87 -11.17 2.92
C ILE A 52 -14.23 -11.33 4.41
N GLY A 53 -15.08 -10.44 4.96
CA GLY A 53 -15.53 -10.52 6.36
C GLY A 53 -14.44 -10.22 7.39
N LYS A 54 -13.32 -9.63 6.96
CA LYS A 54 -12.19 -9.17 7.78
C LYS A 54 -11.79 -7.78 7.34
N THR A 55 -11.11 -7.04 8.21
CA THR A 55 -10.64 -5.69 7.89
C THR A 55 -9.79 -5.69 6.61
N VAL A 56 -10.17 -4.82 5.67
CA VAL A 56 -9.42 -4.52 4.45
C VAL A 56 -9.04 -3.04 4.52
N LEU A 57 -7.75 -2.73 4.69
CA LEU A 57 -7.26 -1.36 4.62
C LEU A 57 -6.92 -0.99 3.18
N MET A 58 -7.20 0.24 2.77
CA MET A 58 -6.98 0.67 1.39
C MET A 58 -6.48 2.11 1.32
N LEU A 59 -5.35 2.28 0.66
CA LEU A 59 -4.86 3.57 0.19
C LEU A 59 -5.18 3.71 -1.31
N PRO A 60 -5.36 4.94 -1.82
CA PRO A 60 -5.55 5.20 -3.25
C PRO A 60 -4.25 4.96 -4.03
N GLY A 61 -4.37 4.61 -5.31
CA GLY A 61 -3.29 4.72 -6.27
C GLY A 61 -3.42 5.99 -7.10
N ASN A 62 -2.81 6.02 -8.29
CA ASN A 62 -2.97 7.14 -9.20
C ASN A 62 -4.27 7.06 -10.04
N HIS A 63 -5.01 5.95 -9.94
CA HIS A 63 -6.29 5.74 -10.63
C HIS A 63 -7.53 5.99 -9.76
N GLU A 64 -7.36 6.33 -8.48
CA GLU A 64 -8.47 6.66 -7.57
C GLU A 64 -8.37 8.10 -7.07
N ASP A 65 -9.49 8.82 -7.06
CA ASP A 65 -9.62 10.08 -6.32
C ASP A 65 -9.78 9.78 -4.82
N GLU A 66 -9.09 10.56 -3.98
CA GLU A 66 -9.05 10.35 -2.53
C GLU A 66 -10.44 10.48 -1.89
N GLU A 67 -11.21 11.49 -2.29
CA GLU A 67 -12.53 11.77 -1.71
C GLU A 67 -13.54 10.69 -2.13
N THR A 68 -13.54 10.36 -3.42
CA THR A 68 -14.40 9.30 -3.97
C THR A 68 -14.13 7.97 -3.28
N LEU A 69 -12.86 7.54 -3.22
CA LEU A 69 -12.48 6.29 -2.56
C LEU A 69 -12.93 6.25 -1.10
N LYS A 70 -12.75 7.36 -0.38
CA LYS A 70 -13.16 7.51 1.01
C LYS A 70 -14.68 7.38 1.18
N GLU A 71 -15.48 8.02 0.32
CA GLU A 71 -16.93 7.91 0.35
C GLU A 71 -17.45 6.50 0.03
N PHE A 72 -16.80 5.78 -0.90
CA PHE A 72 -17.16 4.39 -1.18
C PHE A 72 -16.79 3.45 -0.03
N CYS A 73 -15.64 3.64 0.61
CA CYS A 73 -15.26 2.84 1.79
C CYS A 73 -16.28 2.96 2.93
N LYS A 74 -16.87 4.15 3.15
CA LYS A 74 -17.90 4.38 4.17
C LYS A 74 -19.16 3.53 3.98
N LYS A 75 -19.44 3.10 2.74
CA LYS A 75 -20.60 2.27 2.38
C LYS A 75 -20.38 0.78 2.68
N THR A 76 -19.16 0.38 3.01
CA THR A 76 -18.79 -1.02 3.29
C THR A 76 -18.60 -1.27 4.79
N LYS A 77 -18.74 -2.54 5.20
CA LYS A 77 -18.60 -2.90 6.62
C LYS A 77 -17.14 -3.09 7.03
N HIS A 78 -16.33 -3.71 6.19
CA HIS A 78 -14.98 -4.18 6.50
C HIS A 78 -13.89 -3.49 5.67
N VAL A 79 -14.21 -2.88 4.52
CA VAL A 79 -13.25 -2.07 3.77
C VAL A 79 -13.12 -0.69 4.41
N LYS A 80 -11.89 -0.27 4.70
CA LYS A 80 -11.59 0.96 5.42
C LYS A 80 -10.56 1.76 4.63
N TYR A 81 -10.91 3.02 4.40
CA TYR A 81 -9.99 4.01 3.86
C TYR A 81 -8.84 4.21 4.84
N PHE A 82 -7.60 4.12 4.36
CA PHE A 82 -6.38 4.21 5.16
C PHE A 82 -5.27 4.84 4.33
N HIS A 83 -5.27 6.17 4.25
CA HIS A 83 -4.33 6.99 3.49
C HIS A 83 -3.99 8.26 4.27
N LYS A 84 -2.72 8.69 4.22
CA LYS A 84 -2.17 9.79 5.03
C LYS A 84 -2.46 9.58 6.52
N ASP A 85 -2.30 8.33 6.96
CA ASP A 85 -2.75 7.88 8.27
C ASP A 85 -1.82 6.82 8.86
N LEU A 86 -1.92 6.64 10.17
CA LEU A 86 -1.12 5.71 10.96
C LEU A 86 -2.03 4.89 11.88
N MET A 87 -1.82 3.58 11.92
CA MET A 87 -2.61 2.67 12.74
C MET A 87 -1.72 1.62 13.40
N GLU A 88 -1.93 1.37 14.69
CA GLU A 88 -1.30 0.25 15.39
C GLU A 88 -2.25 -0.95 15.52
N ILE A 89 -1.79 -2.12 15.11
CA ILE A 89 -2.52 -3.39 15.23
C ILE A 89 -1.56 -4.42 15.84
N GLU A 90 -1.91 -4.99 16.99
CA GLU A 90 -1.11 -6.00 17.70
C GLU A 90 0.36 -5.58 17.93
N GLY A 91 0.60 -4.30 18.24
CA GLY A 91 1.95 -3.76 18.46
C GLY A 91 2.77 -3.56 17.18
N ILE A 92 2.12 -3.55 16.02
CA ILE A 92 2.71 -3.27 14.71
C ILE A 92 2.08 -1.99 14.17
N THR A 93 2.92 -1.00 13.91
CA THR A 93 2.54 0.28 13.35
C THR A 93 2.55 0.19 11.83
N PHE A 94 1.42 0.52 11.22
CA PHE A 94 1.26 0.68 9.78
C PHE A 94 1.17 2.17 9.48
N PHE A 95 1.95 2.65 8.54
CA PHE A 95 1.91 4.02 8.05
C PHE A 95 1.63 4.00 6.56
N SER A 96 0.60 4.70 6.10
CA SER A 96 0.15 4.65 4.72
C SER A 96 0.16 6.01 4.01
N TYR A 97 0.66 5.98 2.78
CA TYR A 97 0.67 7.12 1.87
C TYR A 97 0.61 6.66 0.40
N GLY A 98 -0.61 6.65 -0.14
CA GLY A 98 -0.92 6.37 -1.54
C GLY A 98 -0.91 7.60 -2.45
N ALA A 99 -1.68 7.53 -3.54
CA ALA A 99 -1.72 8.50 -4.62
C ALA A 99 -0.35 8.69 -5.32
N GLY A 100 -0.20 9.77 -6.10
CA GLY A 100 1.05 10.12 -6.78
C GLY A 100 1.29 9.34 -8.07
N GLY A 101 2.50 8.81 -8.25
CA GLY A 101 2.87 7.94 -9.37
C GLY A 101 4.32 8.12 -9.82
N PHE A 102 4.70 9.36 -10.11
CA PHE A 102 6.06 9.69 -10.58
C PHE A 102 6.63 10.95 -9.91
N LEU A 103 6.22 11.26 -8.69
CA LEU A 103 6.78 12.37 -7.91
C LEU A 103 8.15 11.96 -7.38
N ILE A 104 9.22 12.58 -7.87
CA ILE A 104 10.58 12.36 -7.34
C ILE A 104 10.71 13.03 -5.97
N ASP A 105 10.15 14.23 -5.83
CA ASP A 105 10.07 15.02 -4.60
C ASP A 105 8.60 15.24 -4.25
N ASP A 106 8.22 14.94 -3.02
CA ASP A 106 6.85 15.03 -2.50
C ASP A 106 6.84 15.66 -1.10
N PRO A 107 6.72 17.00 -1.02
CA PRO A 107 6.66 17.72 0.25
C PRO A 107 5.44 17.35 1.11
N GLU A 108 4.33 16.92 0.49
CA GLU A 108 3.14 16.52 1.24
C GLU A 108 3.40 15.23 2.04
N PHE A 109 4.16 14.29 1.47
CA PHE A 109 4.62 13.12 2.22
C PHE A 109 5.39 13.52 3.48
N ASP A 110 6.33 14.47 3.36
CA ASP A 110 7.11 14.94 4.50
C ASP A 110 6.24 15.66 5.55
N GLU A 111 5.25 16.44 5.15
CA GLU A 111 4.29 17.05 6.07
C GLU A 111 3.51 16.01 6.87
N VAL A 112 3.06 14.93 6.22
CA VAL A 112 2.37 13.82 6.89
C VAL A 112 3.32 13.07 7.83
N VAL A 113 4.58 12.86 7.44
CA VAL A 113 5.60 12.25 8.31
C VAL A 113 5.84 13.11 9.55
N VAL A 114 5.92 14.44 9.41
CA VAL A 114 6.05 15.37 10.53
C VAL A 114 4.83 15.30 11.45
N HIS A 115 3.62 15.18 10.88
CA HIS A 115 2.39 15.04 11.66
C HIS A 115 2.42 13.84 12.61
N PHE A 116 2.98 12.71 12.17
CA PHE A 116 3.08 11.46 12.94
C PHE A 116 4.48 11.20 13.52
N GLN A 117 5.35 12.20 13.57
CA GLN A 117 6.77 12.01 13.89
C GLN A 117 6.98 11.28 15.21
N ARG A 118 6.19 11.61 16.23
CA ARG A 118 6.31 11.01 17.56
C ARG A 118 5.98 9.52 17.51
N GLU A 119 4.85 9.16 16.92
CA GLU A 119 4.37 7.79 16.77
C GLU A 119 5.35 6.95 15.95
N LEU A 120 5.91 7.53 14.89
CA LEU A 120 6.90 6.88 14.03
C LEU A 120 8.22 6.61 14.76
N VAL A 121 8.69 7.54 15.61
CA VAL A 121 9.90 7.34 16.44
C VAL A 121 9.66 6.31 17.55
N GLU A 122 8.46 6.28 18.14
CA GLU A 122 8.10 5.34 19.21
C GLU A 122 7.76 3.93 18.69
N ALA A 123 7.52 3.78 17.38
CA ALA A 123 7.14 2.52 16.75
C ALA A 123 8.24 1.45 16.85
N LYS A 124 7.94 0.34 17.54
CA LYS A 124 8.87 -0.81 17.66
C LYS A 124 8.92 -1.68 16.40
N LYS A 125 7.81 -1.77 15.69
CA LYS A 125 7.66 -2.52 14.44
C LYS A 125 6.87 -1.63 13.48
N LEU A 126 7.52 -1.15 12.44
CA LEU A 126 6.91 -0.26 11.46
C LEU A 126 6.79 -0.94 10.09
N ILE A 127 5.65 -0.76 9.43
CA ILE A 127 5.38 -1.15 8.06
C ILE A 127 4.99 0.11 7.29
N LEU A 128 5.75 0.42 6.24
CA LEU A 128 5.45 1.49 5.32
C LEU A 128 4.64 0.95 4.14
N LEU A 129 3.53 1.62 3.84
CA LEU A 129 2.60 1.26 2.77
C LEU A 129 2.48 2.45 1.83
N THR A 130 2.94 2.31 0.59
CA THR A 130 2.83 3.38 -0.39
C THR A 130 2.27 2.87 -1.70
N HIS A 131 1.77 3.76 -2.56
CA HIS A 131 1.49 3.38 -3.94
C HIS A 131 2.77 3.49 -4.78
N GLN A 132 3.39 4.67 -4.82
CA GLN A 132 4.66 4.89 -5.52
C GLN A 132 5.85 4.22 -4.80
N PRO A 133 6.78 3.56 -5.53
CA PRO A 133 7.95 2.95 -4.93
C PRO A 133 9.02 3.96 -4.47
N PRO A 134 9.88 3.58 -3.50
CA PRO A 134 11.03 4.40 -3.10
C PRO A 134 12.09 4.48 -4.21
N PHE A 135 12.74 5.63 -4.31
CA PHE A 135 13.78 5.89 -5.30
C PHE A 135 15.00 4.96 -5.14
N ASN A 136 15.58 4.57 -6.27
CA ASN A 136 16.84 3.81 -6.36
C ASN A 136 16.74 2.42 -5.73
N THR A 137 15.75 1.66 -6.17
CA THR A 137 15.55 0.25 -5.88
C THR A 137 15.38 -0.54 -7.17
N THR A 138 15.31 -1.86 -7.10
CA THR A 138 14.97 -2.68 -8.27
C THR A 138 13.49 -2.58 -8.67
N ILE A 139 12.64 -2.06 -7.78
CA ILE A 139 11.19 -1.95 -8.02
C ILE A 139 10.76 -0.57 -8.52
N ASP A 140 11.69 0.36 -8.75
CA ASP A 140 11.42 1.71 -9.25
C ASP A 140 12.05 1.98 -10.64
N ILE A 141 12.47 0.94 -11.38
CA ILE A 141 13.18 1.09 -12.66
C ILE A 141 12.21 1.08 -13.83
N VAL A 142 12.02 2.20 -14.52
CA VAL A 142 11.27 2.28 -15.78
C VAL A 142 12.23 2.64 -16.90
N HIS A 143 12.25 1.84 -17.98
CA HIS A 143 13.16 2.02 -19.12
C HIS A 143 14.64 2.23 -18.73
N GLY A 144 15.09 1.50 -17.69
CA GLY A 144 16.47 1.56 -17.20
C GLY A 144 16.82 2.79 -16.35
N LYS A 145 15.82 3.59 -15.94
CA LYS A 145 15.99 4.74 -15.04
C LYS A 145 15.15 4.57 -13.79
N ASN A 146 15.69 5.03 -12.66
CA ASN A 146 14.95 5.10 -11.40
C ASN A 146 13.96 6.25 -11.45
N VAL A 147 12.70 5.97 -11.11
CA VAL A 147 11.58 6.93 -11.12
C VAL A 147 10.80 6.94 -9.80
N GLY A 148 11.32 6.28 -8.77
CA GLY A 148 10.72 6.28 -7.45
C GLY A 148 10.85 7.62 -6.72
N ASN A 149 10.26 7.68 -5.54
CA ASN A 149 10.20 8.89 -4.73
C ASN A 149 11.37 8.97 -3.72
N MET A 150 12.05 10.13 -3.65
CA MET A 150 13.20 10.35 -2.78
C MET A 150 12.81 10.49 -1.32
N ASN A 151 11.69 11.15 -1.00
CA ASN A 151 11.20 11.34 0.37
C ASN A 151 10.84 9.98 1.00
N ILE A 152 10.19 9.08 0.25
CA ILE A 152 9.92 7.69 0.68
C ILE A 152 11.25 6.94 0.95
N LYS A 153 12.25 7.10 0.07
CA LYS A 153 13.57 6.48 0.28
C LYS A 153 14.23 6.98 1.56
N ASP A 154 14.18 8.29 1.82
CA ASP A 154 14.80 8.90 2.99
C ASP A 154 14.06 8.53 4.28
N PHE A 155 12.73 8.49 4.27
CA PHE A 155 11.92 7.91 5.35
C PHE A 155 12.37 6.48 5.68
N ILE A 156 12.60 5.63 4.68
CA ILE A 156 13.04 4.24 4.92
C ILE A 156 14.40 4.21 5.62
N LYS A 157 15.32 5.11 5.29
CA LYS A 157 16.64 5.18 5.96
C LYS A 157 16.53 5.65 7.40
N ASP A 158 15.67 6.63 7.65
CA ASP A 158 15.54 7.28 8.95
C ASP A 158 14.76 6.41 9.94
N TYR A 159 13.61 5.87 9.51
CA TYR A 159 12.69 5.12 10.37
C TYR A 159 12.83 3.59 10.27
N LYS A 160 13.56 3.09 9.25
CA LYS A 160 13.94 1.67 9.10
C LYS A 160 12.77 0.69 9.30
N PRO A 161 11.66 0.83 8.57
CA PRO A 161 10.53 -0.08 8.68
C PRO A 161 10.96 -1.52 8.37
N LEU A 162 10.26 -2.52 8.91
CA LEU A 162 10.54 -3.92 8.61
C LEU A 162 10.27 -4.23 7.12
N TYR A 163 9.20 -3.62 6.60
CA TYR A 163 8.80 -3.70 5.21
C TYR A 163 8.39 -2.32 4.69
N ALA A 164 8.79 -2.02 3.46
CA ALA A 164 8.23 -0.95 2.65
C ALA A 164 7.57 -1.58 1.42
N LEU A 165 6.26 -1.44 1.31
CA LEU A 165 5.45 -2.12 0.31
C LEU A 165 4.86 -1.10 -0.65
N SER A 166 5.04 -1.32 -1.95
CA SER A 166 4.63 -0.37 -2.99
C SER A 166 3.99 -1.05 -4.21
N GLY A 167 3.08 -0.35 -4.89
CA GLY A 167 2.44 -0.79 -6.14
C GLY A 167 3.03 -0.10 -7.38
N HIS A 168 2.14 0.37 -8.25
CA HIS A 168 2.35 1.29 -9.36
C HIS A 168 3.12 0.73 -10.58
N LEU A 169 4.30 0.15 -10.37
CA LEU A 169 5.15 -0.29 -11.48
C LEU A 169 4.97 -1.78 -11.79
N HIS A 170 4.16 -2.05 -12.81
CA HIS A 170 3.66 -3.41 -13.13
C HIS A 170 4.75 -4.39 -13.56
N GLU A 171 5.83 -3.89 -14.16
CA GLU A 171 7.00 -4.70 -14.56
C GLU A 171 7.81 -5.26 -13.38
N HIS A 172 7.49 -4.80 -12.15
CA HIS A 172 8.14 -5.20 -10.91
C HIS A 172 7.24 -5.96 -9.95
N PHE A 173 6.04 -6.40 -10.37
CA PHE A 173 5.18 -7.25 -9.54
C PHE A 173 5.91 -8.48 -9.00
N GLY A 174 5.85 -8.65 -7.68
CA GLY A 174 6.50 -9.75 -6.96
C GLY A 174 8.02 -9.59 -6.75
N LYS A 175 8.63 -8.52 -7.27
CA LYS A 175 10.05 -8.22 -7.06
C LYS A 175 10.28 -7.60 -5.69
N LYS A 176 11.47 -7.84 -5.16
CA LYS A 176 11.90 -7.40 -3.84
C LYS A 176 13.30 -6.81 -3.91
N ASP A 177 13.56 -5.88 -3.00
CA ASP A 177 14.86 -5.28 -2.78
C ASP A 177 15.09 -5.01 -1.29
N LYS A 178 16.20 -4.34 -0.95
CA LYS A 178 16.47 -3.84 0.39
C LYS A 178 17.03 -2.42 0.36
N ILE A 179 16.62 -1.64 1.36
CA ILE A 179 17.28 -0.40 1.76
C ILE A 179 17.71 -0.59 3.21
N GLY A 180 19.00 -0.79 3.44
CA GLY A 180 19.50 -1.26 4.74
C GLY A 180 18.87 -2.62 5.09
N ASP A 181 18.21 -2.69 6.26
CA ASP A 181 17.51 -3.89 6.73
C ASP A 181 16.04 -3.97 6.29
N THR A 182 15.47 -2.86 5.80
CA THR A 182 14.10 -2.80 5.30
C THR A 182 13.95 -3.64 4.04
N ILE A 183 12.96 -4.54 4.02
CA ILE A 183 12.58 -5.26 2.80
C ILE A 183 11.63 -4.38 1.99
N VAL A 184 12.04 -4.03 0.78
CA VAL A 184 11.20 -3.33 -0.19
C VAL A 184 10.53 -4.38 -1.09
N LEU A 185 9.22 -4.31 -1.30
CA LEU A 185 8.51 -5.34 -2.08
C LEU A 185 7.30 -4.76 -2.80
N ASN A 186 7.15 -5.11 -4.08
CA ASN A 186 5.90 -4.94 -4.80
C ASN A 186 5.08 -6.24 -4.75
N PRO A 187 3.90 -6.27 -4.10
CA PRO A 187 3.11 -7.50 -3.96
C PRO A 187 2.34 -7.89 -5.23
N GLY A 188 2.08 -6.94 -6.12
CA GLY A 188 1.27 -7.09 -7.33
C GLY A 188 -0.22 -7.46 -7.09
N PRO A 189 -0.97 -7.68 -8.17
CA PRO A 189 -2.45 -7.78 -8.15
C PRO A 189 -2.97 -9.01 -7.44
N LYS A 190 -2.21 -10.10 -7.45
CA LYS A 190 -2.60 -11.37 -6.81
C LYS A 190 -2.28 -11.39 -5.32
N GLY A 191 -1.54 -10.40 -4.85
CA GLY A 191 -1.13 -10.24 -3.47
C GLY A 191 -0.13 -11.26 -2.90
N ARG A 192 0.52 -10.85 -1.82
CA ARG A 192 1.52 -11.59 -1.04
C ARG A 192 1.13 -11.60 0.43
N ILE A 193 1.12 -12.80 1.02
CA ILE A 193 0.99 -12.94 2.49
C ILE A 193 2.37 -12.79 3.13
N ILE A 194 2.46 -11.91 4.12
CA ILE A 194 3.65 -11.71 4.94
C ILE A 194 3.29 -12.01 6.39
N LYS A 195 4.18 -12.70 7.10
CA LYS A 195 4.06 -12.95 8.54
C LYS A 195 4.89 -11.88 9.27
N LEU A 196 4.21 -11.09 10.10
CA LEU A 196 4.75 -9.98 10.90
C LEU A 196 4.76 -10.30 12.40
#